data_AF-A0A359F5N2-F1
#
_entry.id   AF-A0A359F5N2-F1
#
_cell.length_a   1.000
_cell.length_b   1.000
_cell.length_c   1.000
_cell.angle_alpha   90.00
_cell.angle_beta   90.00
_cell.angle_gamma   90.00
#
_symmetry.space_group_name_H-M   'P 1'
#
loop_
_entity.id
_entity.type
_entity.pdbx_description
1 polymer ?
#
loop_
_entity_poly.entity_id
_entity_poly.type
_entity_poly.pdbx_seq_one_letter_code
_entity_poly.pdbx_strand_id
1 'polypeptide(L)' 'MGSGIHYSKEFKIEAVRSVIESSRTYSDVANELSIHKDTLRKWVREVKKDRLEDDTMGPPGD' A
#
# COMPACT_ATOMS: atom_id res chain seq x y z
N MET A 1 -19.45 -14.13 -6.57
CA MET A 1 -18.36 -14.25 -5.57
C MET A 1 -17.28 -13.30 -6.02
N GLY A 2 -17.16 -12.16 -5.35
CA GLY A 2 -16.21 -11.11 -5.76
C GLY A 2 -14.79 -11.58 -5.50
N SER A 3 -14.00 -11.72 -6.55
CA SER A 3 -12.59 -12.08 -6.48
C SER A 3 -11.83 -10.96 -5.80
N GLY A 4 -11.26 -11.22 -4.62
CA GLY A 4 -10.48 -10.26 -3.86
C GLY A 4 -9.30 -9.75 -4.68
N ILE A 5 -9.24 -8.44 -4.88
CA ILE A 5 -8.12 -7.75 -5.50
C ILE A 5 -6.94 -7.84 -4.50
N HIS A 6 -6.10 -8.87 -4.64
CA HIS A 6 -4.88 -9.01 -3.86
C HIS A 6 -3.78 -8.12 -4.46
N TYR A 7 -3.40 -7.07 -3.72
CA TYR A 7 -2.20 -6.30 -4.04
C TYR A 7 -0.96 -7.03 -3.56
N SER A 8 -0.10 -7.45 -4.49
CA SER A 8 1.17 -8.10 -4.19
C SER A 8 2.08 -7.22 -3.33
N LYS A 9 2.93 -7.84 -2.51
CA LYS A 9 3.91 -7.15 -1.66
C LYS A 9 4.79 -6.20 -2.47
N GLU A 10 5.24 -6.63 -3.65
CA GLU A 10 5.99 -5.79 -4.59
C GLU A 10 5.24 -4.52 -4.98
N PHE A 11 3.94 -4.62 -5.29
CA PHE A 11 3.12 -3.46 -5.64
C PHE A 11 3.02 -2.47 -4.48
N LYS A 12 2.81 -2.96 -3.26
CA LYS A 12 2.79 -2.10 -2.07
C LYS A 12 4.14 -1.40 -1.88
N ILE A 13 5.25 -2.14 -1.99
CA ILE A 13 6.60 -1.59 -1.82
C ILE A 13 6.90 -0.54 -2.87
N GLU A 14 6.56 -0.79 -4.14
CA GLU A 14 6.74 0.15 -5.24
C GLU A 14 5.95 1.44 -5.01
N ALA A 15 4.68 1.33 -4.60
CA ALA A 15 3.84 2.48 -4.27
C ALA A 15 4.43 3.31 -3.12
N VAL A 16 4.84 2.66 -2.03
CA VAL A 16 5.45 3.32 -0.86
C VAL A 16 6.79 3.97 -1.23
N ARG A 17 7.63 3.28 -2.00
CA ARG A 17 8.91 3.80 -2.49
C ARG A 17 8.72 5.00 -3.40
N SER A 18 7.73 4.97 -4.29
CA SER A 18 7.43 6.10 -5.16
C SER A 18 7.12 7.37 -4.36
N VAL A 19 6.35 7.27 -3.26
CA VAL A 19 6.12 8.43 -2.38
C VAL A 19 7.41 8.92 -1.71
N ILE A 20 8.22 8.00 -1.17
CA ILE A 20 9.41 8.32 -0.37
C ILE A 20 10.57 8.82 -1.25
N GLU A 21 10.80 8.19 -2.40
CA GLU A 21 11.88 8.51 -3.33
C GLU A 21 11.51 9.65 -4.29
N SER A 22 10.27 9.68 -4.79
CA SER A 22 9.82 10.74 -5.70
C SER A 22 9.40 12.02 -4.96
N SER A 23 9.43 12.03 -3.62
CA SER A 23 8.99 13.15 -2.77
C SER A 23 7.56 13.64 -3.08
N ARG A 24 6.75 12.77 -3.68
CA ARG A 24 5.36 13.07 -4.07
C ARG A 24 4.45 12.95 -2.87
N THR A 25 3.30 13.61 -2.92
CA THR A 25 2.30 13.47 -1.86
C THR A 25 1.59 12.13 -1.97
N TYR A 26 1.19 11.55 -0.83
CA TYR A 26 0.39 10.32 -0.81
C TYR A 26 -0.86 10.40 -1.69
N SER A 27 -1.47 11.58 -1.80
CA SER A 27 -2.67 11.80 -2.62
C SER A 27 -2.38 11.65 -4.12
N ASP A 28 -1.25 12.19 -4.57
CA ASP A 28 -0.84 12.16 -5.98
C ASP A 28 -0.55 10.72 -6.43
N VAL A 29 0.31 10.02 -5.66
CA VAL A 29 0.67 8.62 -5.94
C VAL A 29 -0.54 7.69 -5.81
N ALA A 30 -1.41 7.92 -4.82
CA ALA A 30 -2.63 7.13 -4.67
C ALA A 30 -3.58 7.31 -5.87
N ASN A 31 -3.74 8.55 -6.36
CA ASN A 31 -4.57 8.83 -7.53
C ASN A 31 -3.98 8.23 -8.82
N GLU A 32 -2.65 8.30 -8.99
CA GLU A 32 -1.93 7.73 -10.13
C GLU A 32 -2.04 6.19 -10.18
N LEU A 33 -1.92 5.54 -9.02
CA LEU A 33 -2.04 4.09 -8.88
C LEU A 33 -3.50 3.61 -8.75
N SER A 34 -4.47 4.53 -8.80
CA SER A 34 -5.89 4.27 -8.59
C SER A 34 -6.18 3.49 -7.28
N ILE A 35 -5.47 3.83 -6.21
CA ILE A 35 -5.64 3.29 -4.86
C ILE A 35 -6.11 4.36 -3.88
N HIS A 36 -6.61 3.95 -2.73
CA HIS A 36 -6.99 4.89 -1.68
C HIS A 36 -5.76 5.43 -0.93
N LYS A 37 -5.74 6.75 -0.66
CA LYS A 37 -4.73 7.42 0.18
C LYS A 37 -4.55 6.72 1.53
N ASP A 38 -5.65 6.31 2.15
CA ASP A 38 -5.64 5.61 3.44
C ASP A 38 -4.99 4.22 3.35
N THR A 39 -5.17 3.53 2.21
CA THR A 39 -4.51 2.27 1.90
C THR A 39 -3.00 2.47 1.74
N LEU A 40 -2.57 3.48 0.98
CA LEU A 40 -1.16 3.81 0.81
C LEU A 40 -0.51 4.21 2.15
N ARG A 41 -1.21 4.99 2.99
CA ARG A 41 -0.75 5.36 4.34
C ARG A 41 -0.60 4.15 5.24
N LYS A 42 -1.56 3.21 5.20
CA LYS A 42 -1.46 1.91 5.88
C LYS A 42 -0.24 1.16 5.37
N TRP A 43 -0.06 1.00 4.06
CA TRP A 43 1.11 0.31 3.50
C TRP A 43 2.43 0.92 3.92
N VAL A 44 2.56 2.25 4.03
CA VAL A 44 3.81 2.87 4.51
C VAL A 44 4.11 2.47 5.95
N ARG A 45 3.08 2.40 6.80
CA ARG A 45 3.21 1.94 8.19
C ARG A 45 3.49 0.44 8.26
N GLU A 46 2.77 -0.33 7.47
CA GLU A 46 2.91 -1.79 7.40
C GLU A 46 4.26 -2.16 6.83
N VAL A 47 4.75 -1.61 5.71
CA VAL A 47 6.12 -1.90 5.19
C VAL A 47 7.20 -1.55 6.23
N LYS A 48 6.98 -0.51 7.04
CA LYS A 48 7.87 -0.16 8.16
C LYS A 48 7.79 -1.15 9.32
N LYS A 49 6.68 -1.88 9.47
CA LYS A 49 6.36 -2.82 10.55
C LYS A 49 6.52 -4.31 10.15
N ASP A 50 6.14 -4.71 8.95
CA ASP A 50 6.31 -5.99 8.25
C ASP A 50 7.79 -6.41 8.15
N ARG A 51 8.72 -5.46 8.29
CA ARG A 51 10.12 -5.79 8.58
C ARG A 51 10.30 -6.58 9.90
N LEU A 52 9.26 -6.70 10.73
CA LEU A 52 9.28 -7.37 12.04
C LEU A 52 8.28 -8.53 12.17
N GLU A 53 7.16 -8.57 11.44
CA GLU A 53 6.16 -9.64 11.62
C GLU A 53 5.55 -10.06 10.28
N ASP A 54 6.04 -11.20 9.80
CA ASP A 54 5.43 -12.05 8.78
C ASP A 54 4.11 -12.61 9.34
N ASP A 55 3.08 -12.70 8.51
CA ASP A 55 1.78 -13.32 8.81
C ASP A 55 0.74 -12.46 9.58
N THR A 56 -0.04 -11.66 8.84
CA THR A 56 -1.51 -11.46 8.95
C THR A 56 -1.88 -10.06 8.42
N MET A 57 -2.10 -9.91 7.11
CA MET A 57 -2.90 -8.78 6.63
C MET A 57 -3.70 -9.11 5.37
N GLY A 58 -4.84 -9.79 5.57
CA GLY A 58 -6.01 -9.61 4.70
C GLY A 58 -6.65 -8.23 4.99
N PRO A 59 -7.10 -7.48 3.96
CA PRO A 59 -7.61 -6.11 4.15
C PRO A 59 -9.09 -6.10 4.61
N PRO A 60 -9.52 -5.10 5.40
CA PRO A 60 -10.94 -4.77 5.53
C PRO A 60 -11.39 -3.70 4.51
N GLY A 61 -12.44 -4.02 3.74
CA GLY A 61 -13.39 -3.16 2.99
C GLY A 61 -12.82 -2.27 1.88
N ASP A 62 -13.36 -2.21 0.66
CA ASP A 62 -14.73 -2.48 0.14
C ASP A 62 -14.69 -3.43 -1.06
#